data_AF-A0A356K4J2-F1
#
_entry.id   AF-A0A356K4J2-F1
#
_cell.length_a   1.000
_cell.length_b   1.000
_cell.length_c   1.000
_cell.angle_alpha   90.00
_cell.angle_beta   90.00
_cell.angle_gamma   90.00
#
_symmetry.space_group_name_H-M   'P 1'
#
loop_
_entity.id
_entity.type
_entity.pdbx_description
1 polymer ?
#
loop_
_entity_poly.entity_id
_entity_poly.type
_entity_poly.pdbx_seq_one_letter_code
_entity_poly.pdbx_strand_id
1 'polypeptide(L)'
;MKEDTRNIALQKLKTLKSEREELLSLQKELNDLKENDLVKRYLFLDSFLSKTNIESDKKLILDSFSSLIRNNECTHDIWVYLGSFYYVDDMFRSYSIKVPNERDKKFEYNLYGCLECDETVETSDYIKFESEHICLKTRKYVNIYELRKQYFEYLTEMNVDETVKKLTSMFGGEL
;
A
#
# COMPACT_ATOMS: atom_id res chain seq x y z
N MET A 1 8.08 -21.85 -70.33
CA MET A 1 7.31 -20.88 -69.50
C MET A 1 6.31 -20.19 -70.42
N LYS A 2 5.05 -20.04 -70.00
CA LYS A 2 4.04 -19.33 -70.80
C LYS A 2 4.16 -17.82 -70.59
N GLU A 3 3.80 -17.02 -71.59
CA GLU A 3 3.98 -15.57 -71.55
C GLU A 3 3.14 -14.89 -70.45
N ASP A 4 1.96 -15.43 -70.15
CA ASP A 4 1.13 -14.96 -69.03
C ASP A 4 1.83 -15.14 -67.68
N THR A 5 2.56 -16.25 -67.51
CA THR A 5 3.34 -16.53 -66.28
C THR A 5 4.50 -15.54 -66.14
N ARG A 6 5.15 -15.16 -67.26
CA ARG A 6 6.21 -14.14 -67.27
C ARG A 6 5.66 -12.76 -66.90
N ASN A 7 4.50 -12.38 -67.42
CA ASN A 7 3.87 -11.09 -67.12
C ASN A 7 3.46 -10.95 -65.64
N ILE A 8 2.91 -12.02 -65.04
CA ILE A 8 2.61 -12.07 -63.60
C ILE A 8 3.90 -11.91 -62.77
N ALA A 9 4.97 -12.61 -63.14
CA ALA A 9 6.25 -12.50 -62.45
C ALA A 9 6.85 -11.08 -62.54
N LEU A 10 6.73 -10.42 -63.69
CA LEU A 10 7.20 -9.03 -63.88
C LEU A 10 6.39 -8.02 -63.06
N GLN A 11 5.07 -8.18 -62.98
CA GLN A 11 4.24 -7.34 -62.10
C GLN A 11 4.65 -7.51 -60.63
N LYS A 12 4.80 -8.76 -60.18
CA LYS A 12 5.22 -9.06 -58.80
C LYS A 12 6.61 -8.50 -58.50
N LEU A 13 7.54 -8.59 -59.45
CA LEU A 13 8.87 -8.00 -59.33
C LEU A 13 8.80 -6.48 -59.17
N LYS A 14 7.89 -5.81 -59.89
CA LYS A 14 7.70 -4.36 -59.80
C LYS A 14 7.17 -3.96 -58.42
N THR A 15 6.19 -4.69 -57.90
CA THR A 15 5.67 -4.47 -56.53
C THR A 15 6.77 -4.65 -55.48
N LEU A 16 7.51 -5.76 -55.55
CA LEU A 16 8.61 -6.05 -54.61
C LEU A 16 9.71 -4.99 -54.65
N LYS A 17 9.99 -4.41 -55.82
CA LYS A 17 10.95 -3.30 -55.93
C LYS A 17 10.44 -2.04 -55.22
N SER A 18 9.16 -1.71 -55.40
CA SER A 18 8.52 -0.57 -54.72
C SER A 18 8.53 -0.74 -53.20
N GLU A 19 8.12 -1.92 -52.71
CA GLU A 19 8.11 -2.24 -51.27
C GLU A 19 9.52 -2.15 -50.67
N ARG A 20 10.55 -2.59 -51.42
CA ARG A 20 11.94 -2.48 -50.98
C ARG A 20 12.40 -1.03 -50.85
N GLU A 21 12.03 -0.16 -51.78
CA GLU A 21 12.39 1.26 -51.73
C GLU A 21 11.75 1.96 -50.53
N GLU A 22 10.47 1.67 -50.26
CA GLU A 22 9.76 2.18 -49.09
C GLU A 22 10.41 1.72 -47.78
N LEU A 23 10.76 0.43 -47.69
CA LEU A 23 11.42 -0.14 -46.51
C LEU A 23 12.78 0.53 -46.25
N LEU A 24 13.58 0.77 -47.30
CA LEU A 24 14.85 1.48 -47.18
C LEU A 24 14.67 2.93 -46.70
N SER A 25 13.61 3.61 -47.18
CA SER A 25 13.27 4.97 -46.73
C SER A 25 12.93 4.99 -45.25
N LEU A 26 12.04 4.11 -44.81
CA LEU A 26 11.65 3.99 -43.40
C LEU A 26 12.84 3.62 -42.51
N GLN A 27 13.75 2.76 -43.01
CA GLN A 27 14.93 2.36 -42.27
C GLN A 27 15.92 3.51 -42.09
N LYS A 28 16.01 4.42 -43.07
CA LYS A 28 16.79 5.65 -42.94
C LYS A 28 16.16 6.60 -41.92
N GLU A 29 14.86 6.84 -42.02
CA GLU A 29 14.12 7.68 -41.08
C GLU A 29 14.25 7.18 -39.63
N LEU A 30 14.17 5.86 -39.43
CA LEU A 30 14.40 5.24 -38.12
C LEU A 30 15.80 5.54 -37.58
N ASN A 31 16.84 5.50 -38.42
CA ASN A 31 18.20 5.79 -38.01
C ASN A 31 18.37 7.27 -37.66
N ASP A 32 17.76 8.17 -38.44
CA ASP A 32 17.78 9.61 -38.16
C ASP A 32 17.04 9.93 -36.84
N LEU A 33 15.90 9.30 -36.58
CA LEU A 33 15.16 9.41 -35.31
C LEU A 33 15.95 8.83 -34.12
N LYS A 34 16.69 7.74 -34.33
CA LYS A 34 17.55 7.17 -33.29
C LYS A 34 18.67 8.11 -32.89
N GLU A 35 19.16 8.94 -33.80
CA GLU A 35 20.20 9.92 -33.50
C GLU A 35 19.66 11.24 -32.93
N ASN A 36 18.35 11.50 -33.09
CA ASN A 36 17.70 12.70 -32.58
C ASN A 36 17.68 12.75 -31.04
N ASP A 37 18.23 13.81 -30.47
CA ASP A 37 18.34 14.00 -29.02
C ASP A 37 16.98 14.07 -28.29
N LEU A 38 15.95 14.62 -28.93
CA LEU A 38 14.60 14.70 -28.35
C LEU A 38 13.96 13.32 -28.26
N VAL A 39 14.15 12.47 -29.27
CA VAL A 39 13.66 11.08 -29.28
C VAL A 39 14.40 10.25 -28.22
N LYS A 40 15.73 10.38 -28.14
CA LYS A 40 16.54 9.77 -27.06
C LYS A 40 16.03 10.20 -25.68
N ARG A 41 15.77 11.50 -25.49
CA ARG A 41 15.26 12.05 -24.23
C ARG A 41 13.86 11.55 -23.90
N TYR A 42 12.97 11.48 -24.89
CA TYR A 42 11.63 10.92 -24.72
C TYR A 42 11.67 9.47 -24.26
N LEU A 43 12.41 8.60 -24.96
CA LEU A 43 12.56 7.18 -24.61
C LEU A 43 13.16 6.99 -23.21
N PHE A 44 14.12 7.83 -22.83
CA PHE A 44 14.65 7.85 -21.47
C PHE A 44 13.58 8.19 -20.44
N LEU A 45 12.83 9.28 -20.65
CA LEU A 45 11.79 9.73 -19.72
C LEU A 45 10.68 8.69 -19.59
N ASP A 46 10.24 8.11 -20.70
CA ASP A 46 9.23 7.04 -20.73
C ASP A 46 9.71 5.81 -19.94
N SER A 47 10.95 5.37 -20.16
CA SER A 47 11.53 4.26 -19.38
C SER A 47 11.71 4.60 -17.90
N PHE A 48 12.09 5.84 -17.58
CA PHE A 48 12.31 6.28 -16.21
C PHE A 48 10.99 6.38 -15.46
N LEU A 49 9.98 7.02 -16.04
CA LEU A 49 8.66 7.20 -15.44
C LEU A 49 7.88 5.89 -15.34
N SER A 50 8.01 4.97 -16.31
CA SER A 50 7.39 3.64 -16.22
C SER A 50 7.99 2.76 -15.12
N LYS A 51 9.27 2.96 -14.77
CA LYS A 51 9.95 2.28 -13.65
C LYS A 51 9.74 2.98 -12.31
N THR A 52 9.50 4.29 -12.34
CA THR A 52 9.29 5.10 -11.14
C THR A 52 7.80 5.08 -10.83
N ASN A 53 7.37 4.14 -9.98
CA ASN A 53 6.08 4.27 -9.33
C ASN A 53 6.20 5.49 -8.42
N ILE A 54 5.67 6.64 -8.83
CA ILE A 54 5.56 7.80 -7.95
C ILE A 54 4.55 7.38 -6.89
N GLU A 55 5.05 6.75 -5.84
CA GLU A 55 4.26 6.42 -4.67
C GLU A 55 3.68 7.72 -4.15
N SER A 56 2.38 7.71 -3.84
CA SER A 56 1.79 8.87 -3.19
C SER A 56 2.57 9.17 -1.92
N ASP A 57 2.73 10.45 -1.58
CA ASP A 57 3.46 10.85 -0.36
C ASP A 57 2.98 10.07 0.88
N LYS A 58 1.68 9.76 0.93
CA LYS A 58 1.07 8.90 1.97
C LYS A 58 1.70 7.51 2.06
N LYS A 59 1.98 6.87 0.92
CA LYS A 59 2.61 5.55 0.86
C LYS A 59 4.10 5.64 1.26
N LEU A 60 4.81 6.66 0.78
CA LEU A 60 6.21 6.91 1.17
C LEU A 60 6.35 7.11 2.68
N ILE A 61 5.46 7.91 3.29
CA ILE A 61 5.41 8.13 4.73
C ILE A 61 5.18 6.81 5.45
N LEU A 62 4.15 6.06 5.06
CA LEU A 62 3.81 4.76 5.66
C LEU A 62 4.97 3.78 5.59
N ASP A 63 5.58 3.62 4.42
CA ASP A 63 6.67 2.67 4.19
C ASP A 63 7.93 3.09 4.96
N SER A 64 8.22 4.39 5.07
CA SER A 64 9.36 4.92 5.82
C SER A 64 9.24 4.62 7.31
N PHE A 65 8.12 4.98 7.93
CA PHE A 65 7.89 4.70 9.36
C PHE A 65 7.80 3.20 9.63
N SER A 66 7.09 2.44 8.80
CA SER A 66 6.96 1.00 8.97
C SER A 66 8.30 0.28 8.84
N SER A 67 9.15 0.69 7.90
CA SER A 67 10.51 0.14 7.75
C SER A 67 11.37 0.47 8.96
N LEU A 68 11.30 1.71 9.47
CA LEU A 68 12.03 2.12 10.66
C LEU A 68 11.59 1.34 11.91
N ILE A 69 10.29 1.12 12.09
CA ILE A 69 9.73 0.33 13.19
C ILE A 69 10.08 -1.15 13.07
N ARG A 70 10.17 -1.71 11.85
CA ARG A 70 10.62 -3.11 11.65
C ARG A 70 12.11 -3.31 11.92
N ASN A 71 12.92 -2.30 11.66
CA ASN A 71 14.37 -2.36 11.85
C ASN A 71 14.80 -2.03 13.29
N ASN A 72 13.91 -1.41 14.07
CA ASN A 72 14.08 -1.15 15.50
C ASN A 72 13.09 -2.01 16.30
N GLU A 73 13.19 -2.01 17.63
CA GLU A 73 12.11 -2.55 18.46
C GLU A 73 11.01 -1.49 18.61
N CYS A 74 9.75 -1.90 18.37
CA CYS A 74 8.59 -1.05 18.63
C CYS A 74 8.47 -0.80 20.14
N THR A 75 8.21 0.44 20.55
CA THR A 75 8.05 0.80 21.96
C THR A 75 6.66 0.42 22.49
N HIS A 76 5.69 0.22 21.60
CA HIS A 76 4.31 -0.14 21.94
C HIS A 76 3.63 0.87 22.87
N ASP A 77 3.90 2.16 22.65
CA ASP A 77 3.43 3.23 23.54
C ASP A 77 1.93 3.52 23.38
N ILE A 78 1.38 3.25 22.18
CA ILE A 78 0.00 3.56 21.83
C ILE A 78 -0.74 2.36 21.21
N TRP A 79 -1.90 2.09 21.79
CA TRP A 79 -2.74 0.94 21.46
C TRP A 79 -4.14 1.38 21.02
N VAL A 80 -4.76 0.60 20.14
CA VAL A 80 -6.13 0.80 19.68
C VAL A 80 -6.97 -0.34 20.18
N TYR A 81 -8.07 -0.04 20.88
CA TYR A 81 -9.04 -1.05 21.27
C TYR A 81 -9.80 -1.59 20.04
N LEU A 82 -9.66 -2.90 19.78
CA LEU A 82 -10.26 -3.56 18.62
C LEU A 82 -11.60 -4.26 18.96
N GLY A 83 -11.82 -4.55 20.24
CA GLY A 83 -13.07 -5.09 20.75
C GLY A 83 -12.91 -5.93 22.01
N SER A 84 -14.05 -6.25 22.61
CA SER A 84 -14.21 -7.23 23.66
C SER A 84 -14.66 -8.55 23.06
N PHE A 85 -14.11 -9.65 23.54
CA PHE A 85 -14.31 -10.98 22.96
C PHE A 85 -14.47 -12.04 24.05
N TYR A 86 -14.92 -13.21 23.61
CA TYR A 86 -14.85 -14.46 24.36
C TYR A 86 -14.51 -15.62 23.44
N TYR A 87 -13.89 -16.65 23.99
CA TYR A 87 -13.52 -17.84 23.26
C TYR A 87 -14.67 -18.84 23.16
N VAL A 88 -14.77 -19.45 21.99
CA VAL A 88 -15.61 -20.62 21.75
C VAL A 88 -14.73 -21.74 21.26
N ASP A 89 -14.69 -22.81 22.04
CA ASP A 89 -14.11 -24.08 21.65
C ASP A 89 -15.24 -24.99 21.15
N ASP A 90 -15.21 -25.34 19.87
CA ASP A 90 -15.98 -26.45 19.32
C ASP A 90 -15.07 -27.67 19.10
N MET A 91 -15.63 -28.82 18.71
CA MET A 91 -14.85 -30.05 18.49
C MET A 91 -13.78 -29.93 17.38
N PHE A 92 -13.81 -28.88 16.56
CA PHE A 92 -12.98 -28.71 15.37
C PHE A 92 -12.05 -27.49 15.45
N ARG A 93 -12.38 -26.48 16.25
CA ARG A 93 -11.63 -25.22 16.33
C ARG A 93 -11.97 -24.38 17.56
N SER A 94 -11.00 -23.58 17.97
CA SER A 94 -11.13 -22.46 18.89
C SER A 94 -11.25 -21.17 18.09
N TYR A 95 -12.25 -20.33 18.38
CA TYR A 95 -12.40 -19.03 17.74
C TYR A 95 -13.04 -18.00 18.66
N SER A 96 -12.78 -16.74 18.36
CA SER A 96 -13.20 -15.60 19.17
C SER A 96 -14.50 -14.99 18.65
N ILE A 97 -15.45 -14.72 19.55
CA ILE A 97 -16.70 -14.02 19.22
C ILE A 97 -16.70 -12.65 19.89
N LYS A 98 -16.93 -11.60 19.10
CA LYS A 98 -17.02 -10.22 19.58
C LYS A 98 -18.29 -10.00 20.39
N VAL A 99 -18.14 -9.37 21.56
CA VAL A 99 -19.24 -8.89 22.41
C VAL A 99 -19.29 -7.36 22.41
N PRO A 100 -20.41 -6.75 22.84
CA PRO A 100 -20.56 -5.29 22.78
C PRO A 100 -19.54 -4.51 23.63
N ASN A 101 -19.13 -5.05 24.77
CA ASN A 101 -18.15 -4.47 25.70
C ASN A 101 -17.87 -5.45 26.86
N GLU A 102 -17.04 -5.03 27.81
CA GLU A 102 -16.58 -5.79 28.98
C GLU A 102 -17.67 -6.08 30.00
N ARG A 103 -18.85 -5.44 29.91
CA ARG A 103 -20.00 -5.71 30.79
C ARG A 103 -20.87 -6.86 30.29
N ASP A 104 -20.57 -7.42 29.10
CA ASP A 104 -21.29 -8.59 28.61
C ASP A 104 -21.01 -9.80 29.51
N LYS A 105 -22.05 -10.61 29.77
CA LYS A 105 -21.92 -11.79 30.64
C LYS A 105 -20.95 -12.83 30.11
N LYS A 106 -20.72 -12.85 28.80
CA LYS A 106 -19.80 -13.78 28.15
C LYS A 106 -18.39 -13.23 28.01
N PHE A 107 -18.14 -11.96 28.35
CA PHE A 107 -16.84 -11.33 28.17
C PHE A 107 -15.70 -12.12 28.85
N GLU A 108 -14.59 -12.28 28.13
CA GLU A 108 -13.38 -12.91 28.67
C GLU A 108 -12.12 -12.05 28.50
N TYR A 109 -11.97 -11.33 27.39
CA TYR A 109 -10.79 -10.50 27.14
C TYR A 109 -11.03 -9.35 26.16
N ASN A 110 -10.19 -8.33 26.25
CA ASN A 110 -10.08 -7.29 25.25
C ASN A 110 -8.90 -7.56 24.30
N LEU A 111 -9.08 -7.19 23.04
CA LEU A 111 -8.05 -7.19 22.02
C LEU A 111 -7.62 -5.75 21.73
N TYR A 112 -6.31 -5.49 21.79
CA TYR A 112 -5.71 -4.22 21.43
C TYR A 112 -4.72 -4.43 20.28
N GLY A 113 -4.65 -3.47 19.36
CA GLY A 113 -3.66 -3.46 18.28
C GLY A 113 -2.72 -2.27 18.44
N CYS A 114 -1.42 -2.52 18.31
CA CYS A 114 -0.40 -1.48 18.33
C CYS A 114 -0.53 -0.60 17.09
N LEU A 115 -0.60 0.71 17.30
CA LEU A 115 -0.75 1.66 16.19
C LEU A 115 0.52 1.77 15.35
N GLU A 116 1.65 1.22 15.79
CA GLU A 116 2.95 1.33 15.13
C GLU A 116 3.35 0.08 14.34
N CYS A 117 3.24 -1.11 14.93
CA CYS A 117 3.85 -2.33 14.38
C CYS A 117 2.87 -3.44 13.96
N ASP A 118 1.55 -3.23 14.01
CA ASP A 118 0.50 -4.25 13.78
C ASP A 118 0.41 -5.36 14.82
N GLU A 119 1.28 -5.40 15.83
CA GLU A 119 1.16 -6.40 16.89
C GLU A 119 -0.16 -6.23 17.64
N THR A 120 -0.73 -7.36 18.06
CA THR A 120 -1.97 -7.39 18.84
C THR A 120 -1.72 -8.07 20.17
N VAL A 121 -2.35 -7.55 21.21
CA VAL A 121 -2.34 -8.15 22.55
C VAL A 121 -3.76 -8.42 23.01
N GLU A 122 -3.93 -9.60 23.60
CA GLU A 122 -5.16 -10.02 24.25
C GLU A 122 -4.96 -10.00 25.75
N THR A 123 -5.89 -9.39 26.49
CA THR A 123 -5.80 -9.33 27.95
C THR A 123 -7.17 -9.39 28.60
N SER A 124 -7.27 -10.24 29.62
CA SER A 124 -8.43 -10.29 30.52
C SER A 124 -8.36 -9.20 31.59
N ASP A 125 -7.16 -8.79 32.01
CA ASP A 125 -6.94 -7.65 32.91
C ASP A 125 -6.77 -6.35 32.11
N TYR A 126 -7.84 -5.99 31.41
CA TYR A 126 -7.86 -4.81 30.55
C TYR A 126 -7.76 -3.51 31.33
N ILE A 127 -8.19 -3.49 32.60
CA ILE A 127 -8.11 -2.29 33.46
C ILE A 127 -6.64 -1.98 33.75
N LYS A 128 -5.86 -2.99 34.16
CA LYS A 128 -4.43 -2.81 34.37
C LYS A 128 -3.74 -2.38 33.08
N PHE A 129 -4.03 -3.06 31.98
CA PHE A 129 -3.44 -2.74 30.68
C PHE A 129 -3.72 -1.28 30.27
N GLU A 130 -4.97 -0.82 30.37
CA GLU A 130 -5.38 0.55 30.06
C GLU A 130 -4.78 1.60 31.01
N SER A 131 -4.39 1.21 32.23
CA SER A 131 -3.70 2.11 33.17
C SER A 131 -2.20 2.24 32.93
N GLU A 132 -1.59 1.26 32.25
CA GLU A 132 -0.15 1.21 31.97
C GLU A 132 0.19 1.75 30.56
N HIS A 133 -0.80 1.79 29.65
CA HIS A 133 -0.60 2.14 28.24
C HIS A 133 -1.61 3.16 27.74
N ILE A 134 -1.23 3.94 26.73
CA ILE A 134 -2.13 4.86 26.06
C ILE A 134 -3.06 4.06 25.15
N CYS A 135 -4.33 3.92 25.56
CA CYS A 135 -5.33 3.14 24.83
C CYS A 135 -6.38 4.04 24.17
N LEU A 136 -6.37 4.08 22.83
CA LEU A 136 -7.41 4.70 22.02
C LEU A 136 -8.66 3.82 22.00
N LYS A 137 -9.59 4.13 22.91
CA LYS A 137 -10.82 3.35 23.09
C LYS A 137 -12.05 4.11 22.59
N THR A 138 -12.81 3.47 21.71
CA THR A 138 -14.11 3.96 21.28
C THR A 138 -15.07 2.80 21.02
N ARG A 139 -16.38 3.05 21.18
CA ARG A 139 -17.43 2.07 20.88
C ARG A 139 -17.72 1.95 19.38
N LYS A 140 -17.22 2.89 18.57
CA LYS A 140 -17.38 2.87 17.11
C LYS A 140 -16.36 1.90 16.51
N TYR A 141 -16.67 1.37 15.33
CA TYR A 141 -15.69 0.61 14.56
C TYR A 141 -14.51 1.51 14.18
N VAL A 142 -13.29 0.98 14.33
CA VAL A 142 -12.04 1.65 13.99
C VAL A 142 -11.30 0.79 12.99
N ASN A 143 -10.94 1.38 11.85
CA ASN A 143 -10.00 0.75 10.92
C ASN A 143 -8.58 1.14 11.34
N ILE A 144 -7.88 0.22 12.03
CA ILE A 144 -6.53 0.47 12.54
C ILE A 144 -5.54 0.84 11.44
N TYR A 145 -5.69 0.31 10.22
CA TYR A 145 -4.79 0.60 9.11
C TYR A 145 -4.92 2.05 8.63
N GLU A 146 -6.15 2.56 8.52
CA GLU A 146 -6.38 3.97 8.17
C GLU A 146 -5.96 4.90 9.31
N LEU A 147 -6.17 4.48 10.55
CA LEU A 147 -5.71 5.23 11.71
C LEU A 147 -4.18 5.31 11.77
N ARG A 148 -3.47 4.22 11.43
CA ARG A 148 -2.00 4.20 11.37
C ARG A 148 -1.47 5.15 10.31
N LYS A 149 -2.06 5.14 9.11
CA LYS A 149 -1.69 6.09 8.06
C LYS A 149 -1.84 7.53 8.56
N GLN A 150 -2.96 7.83 9.21
CA GLN A 150 -3.20 9.14 9.79
C GLN A 150 -2.22 9.49 10.92
N TYR A 151 -1.86 8.52 11.76
CA TYR A 151 -0.85 8.69 12.81
C TYR A 151 0.51 9.07 12.22
N PHE A 152 1.00 8.32 11.24
CA PHE A 152 2.28 8.62 10.59
C PHE A 152 2.25 9.92 9.80
N GLU A 153 1.12 10.27 9.16
CA GLU A 153 0.95 11.59 8.55
C GLU A 153 1.11 12.70 9.58
N TYR A 154 0.48 12.58 10.75
CA TYR A 154 0.62 13.56 11.84
C TYR A 154 2.04 13.66 12.39
N LEU A 155 2.78 12.55 12.47
CA LEU A 155 4.19 12.57 12.90
C LEU A 155 5.11 13.33 11.93
N THR A 156 4.69 13.57 10.68
CA THR A 156 5.43 14.44 9.75
C THR A 156 5.21 15.93 10.01
N GLU A 157 4.13 16.28 10.71
CA GLU A 157 3.69 17.66 10.93
C GLU A 157 3.88 18.13 12.39
N MET A 158 3.88 17.20 13.35
CA MET A 158 3.84 17.47 14.78
C MET A 158 4.75 16.50 15.55
N ASN A 159 5.08 16.84 16.79
CA ASN A 159 5.80 15.89 17.66
C ASN A 159 4.88 14.75 18.15
N VAL A 160 5.49 13.74 18.78
CA VAL A 160 4.78 12.54 19.27
C VAL A 160 3.69 12.92 20.27
N ASP A 161 4.00 13.75 21.28
CA ASP A 161 3.04 14.14 22.33
C ASP A 161 1.82 14.88 21.76
N GLU A 162 2.02 15.80 20.82
CA GLU A 162 0.95 16.52 20.12
C GLU A 162 0.10 15.57 19.28
N THR A 163 0.74 14.62 18.61
CA THR A 163 0.07 13.61 17.79
C THR A 163 -0.82 12.72 18.63
N VAL A 164 -0.29 12.20 19.74
CA VAL A 164 -1.03 11.36 20.68
C VAL A 164 -2.21 12.13 21.30
N LYS A 165 -2.00 13.38 21.73
CA LYS A 165 -3.09 14.24 22.24
C LYS A 165 -4.18 14.46 21.21
N LYS A 166 -3.80 14.76 19.96
CA LYS A 166 -4.74 14.96 18.85
C LYS A 166 -5.55 13.70 18.58
N LEU A 167 -4.91 12.54 18.47
CA LEU A 167 -5.60 11.26 18.27
C LEU A 167 -6.52 10.93 19.45
N THR A 168 -6.05 11.06 20.69
CA THR A 168 -6.86 10.78 21.89
C THR A 168 -8.11 11.66 21.94
N SER A 169 -8.00 12.94 21.56
CA SER A 169 -9.15 13.85 21.49
C SER A 169 -10.23 13.41 20.49
N MET A 170 -9.85 12.77 19.39
CA MET A 170 -10.78 12.25 18.38
C MET A 170 -11.59 11.05 18.88
N PHE A 171 -11.09 10.32 19.87
CA PHE A 171 -11.72 9.12 20.43
C PHE A 171 -12.66 9.43 21.60
N GLY A 172 -12.75 10.70 22.01
CA GLY A 172 -13.68 11.17 23.05
C GLY A 172 -13.21 10.82 24.45
N GLY A 173 -11.92 11.07 24.73
CA GLY A 173 -11.20 10.63 25.91
C GLY A 173 -11.97 10.72 27.24
N GLU A 174 -12.06 9.59 27.91
CA GLU A 174 -11.77 9.54 29.35
C GLU A 174 -10.40 8.84 29.43
N LEU A 175 -9.38 9.59 29.87
CA LEU A 175 -8.14 9.02 30.41
C LEU A 175 -8.45 8.41 31.77
#